data_AF-A0A0K9YUV6-F1
#
_entry.id   AF-A0A0K9YUV6-F1
#
_cell.length_a   1.000
_cell.length_b   1.000
_cell.length_c   1.000
_cell.angle_alpha   90.00
_cell.angle_beta   90.00
_cell.angle_gamma   90.00
#
_symmetry.space_group_name_H-M   'P 1'
#
loop_
_entity.id
_entity.type
_entity.pdbx_description
1 polymer ?
#
loop_
_entity_poly.entity_id
_entity_poly.type
_entity_poly.pdbx_seq_one_letter_code
_entity_poly.pdbx_strand_id
1 'polypeptide(L)'
;MLEKILELKSQSKSIAQIAKECGLTVGQVKYRLQKDKSKQDPVATADSKVSQRLLSRAEHEWQLPAFYGRDLVKVMAQGPTVLFVYWEITWPRMRMVASYMQADFRYIQKGLRIYDVTERLFDGKNANDIKDVLVSEEAHSWYVNDVAPGRTYIVDFGLYEQGRFCPILRSDPVITPRNTKAVWGEPLVDPVKNSATPSWYENFSSYSLYSKSTK
;
A
#
# COMPACT_ATOMS: atom_id res chain seq x y z
N MET A 1 19.27 -48.76 34.92
CA MET A 1 20.33 -47.72 34.83
C MET A 1 19.77 -46.31 34.59
N LEU A 2 18.83 -46.10 33.67
CA LEU A 2 18.25 -44.77 33.40
C LEU A 2 17.35 -44.29 34.56
N GLU A 3 16.58 -45.19 35.16
CA GLU A 3 15.75 -44.93 36.35
C GLU A 3 16.58 -44.43 37.54
N LYS A 4 17.71 -45.10 37.82
CA LYS A 4 18.67 -44.69 38.86
C LYS A 4 19.22 -43.26 38.63
N ILE A 5 19.43 -42.86 37.38
CA ILE A 5 19.87 -41.49 37.04
C ILE A 5 18.75 -40.47 37.31
N LEU A 6 17.49 -40.82 37.04
CA LEU A 6 16.33 -39.95 37.30
C LEU A 6 16.05 -39.82 38.80
N GLU A 7 16.18 -40.91 39.56
CA GLU A 7 16.04 -40.93 41.01
C GLU A 7 17.08 -40.02 41.69
N LEU A 8 18.37 -40.19 41.36
CA LEU A 8 19.44 -39.34 41.89
C LEU A 8 19.28 -37.86 41.48
N LYS A 9 18.71 -37.60 40.30
CA LYS A 9 18.38 -36.25 39.85
C LYS A 9 17.20 -35.64 40.63
N SER A 10 16.19 -36.43 40.99
CA SER A 10 15.09 -35.98 41.86
C SER A 10 15.54 -35.66 43.28
N GLN A 11 16.61 -36.31 43.74
CA GLN A 11 17.32 -36.01 44.98
C GLN A 11 18.27 -34.79 44.85
N SER A 12 18.17 -34.00 43.77
CA SER A 12 18.95 -32.79 43.52
C SER A 12 20.48 -32.97 43.48
N LYS A 13 20.98 -34.19 43.25
CA LYS A 13 22.43 -34.43 43.06
C LYS A 13 22.91 -33.82 41.74
N SER A 14 24.15 -33.32 41.73
CA SER A 14 24.72 -32.73 40.51
C SER A 14 25.03 -33.79 39.46
N ILE A 15 25.00 -33.42 38.18
CA ILE A 15 25.24 -34.37 37.06
C ILE A 15 26.63 -35.04 37.20
N ALA A 16 27.62 -34.32 37.73
CA ALA A 16 28.95 -34.87 37.99
C ALA A 16 28.94 -35.90 39.15
N GLN A 17 28.17 -35.66 40.20
CA GLN A 17 27.98 -36.63 41.29
C GLN A 17 27.21 -37.87 40.83
N ILE A 18 26.16 -37.69 40.02
CA ILE A 18 25.39 -38.78 39.42
C ILE A 18 26.29 -39.65 38.53
N ALA A 19 27.14 -39.01 37.72
CA ALA A 19 28.11 -39.69 36.87
C ALA A 19 29.09 -40.53 37.71
N LYS A 20 29.65 -39.94 38.78
CA LYS A 20 30.57 -40.61 39.71
C LYS A 20 29.90 -41.79 40.43
N GLU A 21 28.67 -41.64 40.89
CA GLU A 21 27.91 -42.64 41.65
C GLU A 21 27.36 -43.78 40.78
N CYS A 22 27.09 -43.51 39.50
CA CYS A 22 26.65 -44.50 38.54
C CYS A 22 27.80 -45.15 37.74
N GLY A 23 29.06 -44.74 37.96
CA GLY A 23 30.23 -45.24 37.22
C GLY A 23 30.22 -44.86 35.73
N LEU A 24 29.66 -43.70 35.40
CA LEU A 24 29.48 -43.21 34.02
C LEU A 24 30.23 -41.90 33.79
N THR A 25 30.43 -41.54 32.54
CA THR A 25 30.91 -40.19 32.21
C THR A 25 29.76 -39.18 32.26
N VAL A 26 30.09 -37.92 32.54
CA VAL A 26 29.13 -36.80 32.53
C VAL A 26 28.38 -36.73 31.19
N GLY A 27 29.07 -37.00 30.08
CA GLY A 27 28.49 -37.04 28.73
C GLY A 27 27.44 -38.13 28.58
N GLN A 28 27.70 -39.34 29.08
CA GLN A 28 26.74 -40.46 29.02
C GLN A 28 25.47 -40.19 29.84
N VAL A 29 25.60 -39.53 30.99
CA VAL A 29 24.46 -39.13 31.82
C VAL A 29 23.62 -38.06 31.11
N LYS A 30 24.25 -37.01 30.56
CA LYS A 30 23.58 -35.96 29.78
C LYS A 30 22.86 -36.54 28.57
N TYR A 31 23.52 -37.43 27.81
CA TYR A 31 22.95 -38.07 26.64
C TYR A 31 21.69 -38.87 26.96
N ARG A 32 21.71 -39.66 28.05
CA ARG A 32 20.55 -40.47 28.46
C ARG A 32 19.38 -39.61 28.92
N LEU A 33 19.63 -38.53 29.66
CA LEU A 33 18.60 -37.56 30.05
C LEU A 33 17.98 -36.84 28.84
N GLN A 34 18.79 -36.52 27.84
CA GLN A 34 18.31 -35.87 26.62
C GLN A 34 17.50 -36.83 25.74
N LYS A 35 17.95 -38.08 25.61
CA LYS A 35 17.28 -39.14 24.85
C LYS A 35 15.92 -39.51 25.44
N ASP A 36 15.78 -39.41 26.76
CA ASP A 36 14.52 -39.61 27.46
C ASP A 36 13.56 -38.44 27.21
N LYS A 37 14.06 -37.21 27.28
CA LYS A 37 13.30 -36.00 26.94
C LYS A 37 12.77 -36.03 25.50
N SER A 38 13.56 -36.54 24.54
CA SER A 38 13.14 -36.69 23.15
C SER A 38 12.15 -37.85 22.92
N LYS A 39 12.07 -38.83 23.83
CA LYS A 39 11.10 -39.94 23.75
C LYS A 39 9.73 -39.57 24.32
N GLN A 40 9.65 -38.63 25.26
CA GLN A 40 8.39 -38.17 25.85
C GLN A 40 7.65 -37.14 24.97
N ASP A 41 8.32 -36.53 23.98
CA ASP A 41 7.73 -35.49 23.11
C ASP A 41 7.66 -35.85 21.60
N PRO A 42 6.90 -36.86 21.12
CA PRO A 42 6.74 -37.05 19.67
C PRO A 42 5.51 -36.35 19.06
N VAL A 43 4.49 -35.91 19.83
CA VAL A 43 3.18 -35.56 19.23
C VAL A 43 2.57 -34.20 19.63
N ALA A 44 2.89 -33.59 20.78
CA ALA A 44 2.21 -32.35 21.22
C ALA A 44 3.03 -31.04 21.04
N THR A 45 4.32 -31.15 20.75
CA THR A 45 5.28 -30.02 20.90
C THR A 45 5.67 -29.36 19.57
N ALA A 46 5.27 -29.95 18.44
CA ALA A 46 5.53 -29.40 17.10
C ALA A 46 4.54 -28.28 16.75
N ASP A 47 3.24 -28.50 16.97
CA ASP A 47 2.21 -27.49 16.63
C ASP A 47 2.28 -26.26 17.54
N SER A 48 2.56 -26.45 18.82
CA SER A 48 2.65 -25.35 19.80
C SER A 48 3.85 -24.43 19.56
N LYS A 49 5.00 -24.97 19.14
CA LYS A 49 6.20 -24.17 18.81
C LYS A 49 6.11 -23.48 17.45
N VAL A 50 5.41 -24.06 16.49
CA VAL A 50 5.10 -23.41 15.21
C VAL A 50 4.10 -22.28 15.44
N SER A 51 3.01 -22.50 16.21
CA SER A 51 2.07 -21.45 16.59
C SER A 51 2.73 -20.31 17.39
N GLN A 52 3.60 -20.61 18.37
CA GLN A 52 4.30 -19.56 19.12
C GLN A 52 5.30 -18.76 18.26
N ARG A 53 5.98 -19.38 17.28
CA ARG A 53 6.85 -18.68 16.33
C ARG A 53 6.09 -17.84 15.30
N LEU A 54 4.89 -18.27 14.91
CA LEU A 54 4.03 -17.49 14.02
C LEU A 54 3.45 -16.28 14.76
N LEU A 55 3.05 -16.45 16.02
CA LEU A 55 2.54 -15.35 16.87
C LEU A 55 3.63 -14.31 17.19
N SER A 56 4.87 -14.72 17.48
CA SER A 56 5.97 -13.78 17.77
C SER A 56 6.51 -13.03 16.55
N ARG A 57 6.19 -13.46 15.32
CA ARG A 57 6.56 -12.76 14.08
C ARG A 57 5.60 -11.61 13.76
N ALA A 58 4.38 -11.63 14.32
CA ALA A 58 3.34 -10.63 14.08
C ALA A 58 3.56 -9.31 14.86
N GLU A 59 4.53 -9.24 15.79
CA GLU A 59 4.62 -8.12 16.74
C GLU A 59 5.40 -6.88 16.26
N HIS A 60 5.72 -6.76 14.98
CA HIS A 60 6.03 -5.47 14.34
C HIS A 60 5.40 -5.44 12.95
N GLU A 61 4.09 -5.69 12.87
CA GLU A 61 3.32 -5.31 11.68
C GLU A 61 3.43 -3.79 11.53
N TRP A 62 4.25 -3.37 10.58
CA TRP A 62 4.32 -1.97 10.18
C TRP A 62 2.96 -1.57 9.62
N GLN A 63 2.15 -0.90 10.44
CA GLN A 63 0.84 -0.40 10.05
C GLN A 63 0.99 0.99 9.43
N LEU A 64 0.31 1.19 8.30
CA LEU A 64 0.20 2.50 7.68
C LEU A 64 -0.56 3.44 8.63
N PRO A 65 -0.11 4.69 8.81
CA PRO A 65 -0.88 5.70 9.53
C PRO A 65 -2.26 5.88 8.90
N ALA A 66 -3.30 6.02 9.73
CA ALA A 66 -4.65 6.30 9.26
C ALA A 66 -4.79 7.72 8.64
N PHE A 67 -3.88 8.64 9.00
CA PHE A 67 -3.90 10.03 8.58
C PHE A 67 -2.48 10.59 8.51
N TYR A 68 -2.16 11.38 7.48
CA TYR A 68 -0.81 11.90 7.24
C TYR A 68 -0.62 13.37 7.62
N GLY A 69 -1.66 14.05 8.11
CA GLY A 69 -1.58 15.44 8.53
C GLY A 69 -1.61 16.44 7.39
N ARG A 70 -2.13 16.07 6.19
CA ARG A 70 -2.00 16.89 4.98
C ARG A 70 -3.34 17.13 4.31
N ASP A 71 -3.53 18.36 3.83
CA ASP A 71 -4.65 18.70 2.97
C ASP A 71 -4.34 18.25 1.53
N LEU A 72 -4.95 17.18 1.06
CA LEU A 72 -4.75 16.71 -0.31
C LEU A 72 -5.96 15.95 -0.86
N VAL A 73 -6.05 15.92 -2.19
CA VAL A 73 -6.88 14.98 -2.93
C VAL A 73 -5.97 14.27 -3.90
N LYS A 74 -5.91 12.94 -3.82
CA LYS A 74 -5.18 12.10 -4.75
C LYS A 74 -6.16 11.29 -5.57
N VAL A 75 -5.97 11.32 -6.89
CA VAL A 75 -6.69 10.47 -7.83
C VAL A 75 -5.72 9.53 -8.50
N MET A 76 -6.16 8.29 -8.71
CA MET A 76 -5.42 7.23 -9.39
C MET A 76 -6.37 6.51 -10.35
N ALA A 77 -5.90 6.21 -11.56
CA ALA A 77 -6.64 5.35 -12.47
C ALA A 77 -6.54 3.91 -11.96
N GLN A 78 -7.66 3.33 -11.52
CA GLN A 78 -7.71 1.91 -11.18
C GLN A 78 -7.81 1.06 -12.45
N GLY A 79 -8.51 1.57 -13.47
CA GLY A 79 -8.65 0.96 -14.77
C GLY A 79 -9.08 1.99 -15.83
N PRO A 80 -9.47 1.53 -17.03
CA PRO A 80 -9.87 2.43 -18.12
C PRO A 80 -11.12 3.25 -17.78
N THR A 81 -12.05 2.70 -16.98
CA THR A 81 -13.36 3.31 -16.72
C THR A 81 -13.61 3.62 -15.24
N VAL A 82 -12.59 3.43 -14.38
CA VAL A 82 -12.72 3.59 -12.93
C VAL A 82 -11.55 4.39 -12.37
N LEU A 83 -11.88 5.44 -11.62
CA LEU A 83 -10.93 6.21 -10.83
C LEU A 83 -11.08 5.87 -9.36
N PHE A 84 -9.95 5.70 -8.67
CA PHE A 84 -9.89 5.71 -7.23
C PHE A 84 -9.48 7.10 -6.76
N VAL A 85 -10.26 7.69 -5.85
CA VAL A 85 -10.01 9.00 -5.27
C VAL A 85 -9.86 8.84 -3.77
N TYR A 86 -8.79 9.40 -3.20
CA TYR A 86 -8.56 9.52 -1.77
C TYR A 86 -8.40 11.00 -1.42
N TRP A 87 -8.93 11.42 -0.27
CA TRP A 87 -8.75 12.78 0.20
C TRP A 87 -8.52 12.83 1.69
N GLU A 88 -7.77 13.85 2.08
CA GLU A 88 -7.41 14.13 3.45
C GLU A 88 -7.55 15.63 3.69
N ILE A 89 -8.21 15.99 4.80
CA ILE A 89 -8.37 17.38 5.22
C ILE A 89 -7.99 17.47 6.69
N THR A 90 -7.13 18.42 7.01
CA THR A 90 -6.67 18.71 8.36
C THR A 90 -7.72 19.44 9.18
N TRP A 91 -7.67 19.25 10.50
CA TRP A 91 -8.56 19.92 11.45
C TRP A 91 -8.62 21.46 11.28
N PRO A 92 -7.49 22.19 11.08
CA PRO A 92 -7.55 23.63 10.84
C PRO A 92 -8.37 23.99 9.59
N ARG A 93 -8.21 23.25 8.49
CA ARG A 93 -8.95 23.49 7.25
C ARG A 93 -10.44 23.17 7.40
N MET A 94 -10.79 22.08 8.10
CA MET A 94 -12.18 21.78 8.44
C MET A 94 -12.84 22.92 9.24
N ARG A 95 -12.15 23.43 10.26
CA ARG A 95 -12.66 24.54 11.10
C ARG A 95 -12.84 25.83 10.32
N MET A 96 -11.90 26.15 9.42
CA MET A 96 -12.00 27.31 8.55
C MET A 96 -13.23 27.21 7.65
N VAL A 97 -13.45 26.06 7.01
CA VAL A 97 -14.59 25.81 6.13
C VAL A 97 -15.91 25.85 6.92
N ALA A 98 -15.97 25.21 8.09
CA ALA A 98 -17.14 25.21 8.96
C ALA A 98 -17.54 26.63 9.40
N SER A 99 -16.54 27.46 9.75
CA SER A 99 -16.75 28.87 10.11
C SER A 99 -17.31 29.67 8.94
N TYR A 100 -16.74 29.49 7.74
CA TYR A 100 -17.19 30.19 6.52
C TYR A 100 -18.63 29.80 6.13
N MET A 101 -18.96 28.51 6.22
CA MET A 101 -20.27 27.96 5.87
C MET A 101 -21.30 28.12 6.99
N GLN A 102 -20.90 28.62 8.16
CA GLN A 102 -21.75 28.71 9.37
C GLN A 102 -22.43 27.37 9.73
N ALA A 103 -21.77 26.26 9.43
CA ALA A 103 -22.30 24.92 9.58
C ALA A 103 -21.19 23.95 10.03
N ASP A 104 -21.56 22.92 10.79
CA ASP A 104 -20.61 21.91 11.21
C ASP A 104 -20.21 21.04 10.01
N PHE A 105 -18.90 20.98 9.72
CA PHE A 105 -18.32 20.24 8.59
C PHE A 105 -18.80 18.79 8.49
N ARG A 106 -19.19 18.17 9.62
CA ARG A 106 -19.72 16.81 9.65
C ARG A 106 -21.03 16.69 8.86
N TYR A 107 -21.96 17.62 9.06
CA TYR A 107 -23.30 17.57 8.47
C TYR A 107 -23.43 18.27 7.11
N ILE A 108 -22.35 18.86 6.60
CA ILE A 108 -22.37 19.43 5.25
C ILE A 108 -22.21 18.31 4.23
N GLN A 109 -23.08 18.32 3.21
CA GLN A 109 -23.03 17.36 2.11
C GLN A 109 -21.70 17.49 1.36
N LYS A 110 -20.92 16.40 1.35
CA LYS A 110 -19.63 16.32 0.66
C LYS A 110 -19.82 15.75 -0.74
N GLY A 111 -18.89 16.06 -1.63
CA GLY A 111 -18.81 15.37 -2.91
C GLY A 111 -17.55 15.66 -3.70
N LEU A 112 -17.46 14.94 -4.81
CA LEU A 112 -16.40 15.03 -5.79
C LEU A 112 -16.96 15.62 -7.07
N ARG A 113 -16.21 16.52 -7.70
CA ARG A 113 -16.46 16.98 -9.05
C ARG A 113 -15.31 16.54 -9.95
N ILE A 114 -15.63 15.73 -10.95
CA ILE A 114 -14.68 15.16 -11.90
C ILE A 114 -14.78 15.96 -13.18
N TYR A 115 -13.64 16.45 -13.66
CA TYR A 115 -13.53 17.19 -14.91
C TYR A 115 -12.76 16.34 -15.92
N ASP A 116 -13.34 16.11 -17.10
CA ASP A 116 -12.57 15.67 -18.27
C ASP A 116 -11.82 16.89 -18.82
N VAL A 117 -10.50 16.87 -18.72
CA VAL A 117 -9.61 17.95 -19.18
C VAL A 117 -8.70 17.48 -20.32
N THR A 118 -9.09 16.41 -21.02
CA THR A 118 -8.35 15.85 -22.14
C THR A 118 -8.03 16.93 -23.17
N GLU A 119 -6.75 17.02 -23.53
CA GLU A 119 -6.19 17.97 -24.51
C GLU A 119 -6.42 19.46 -24.17
N ARG A 120 -6.61 19.79 -22.88
CA ARG A 120 -6.82 21.18 -22.44
C ARG A 120 -5.90 21.57 -21.29
N LEU A 121 -5.47 22.83 -21.33
CA LEU A 121 -4.91 23.49 -20.15
C LEU A 121 -6.09 23.95 -19.28
N PHE A 122 -6.32 23.27 -18.16
CA PHE A 122 -7.51 23.47 -17.35
C PHE A 122 -7.48 24.79 -16.57
N ASP A 123 -8.48 25.64 -16.77
CA ASP A 123 -8.64 26.93 -16.07
C ASP A 123 -9.70 26.89 -14.94
N GLY A 124 -10.29 25.72 -14.69
CA GLY A 124 -11.37 25.52 -13.72
C GLY A 124 -12.78 25.56 -14.32
N LYS A 125 -12.96 25.97 -15.58
CA LYS A 125 -14.27 26.11 -16.24
C LYS A 125 -14.33 25.49 -17.63
N ASN A 126 -13.19 25.30 -18.29
CA ASN A 126 -13.09 24.83 -19.68
C ASN A 126 -13.02 23.30 -19.85
N ALA A 127 -13.61 22.53 -18.92
CA ALA A 127 -13.66 21.07 -19.03
C ALA A 127 -14.47 20.60 -20.24
N ASN A 128 -14.14 19.43 -20.79
CA ASN A 128 -14.93 18.75 -21.83
C ASN A 128 -16.27 18.28 -21.27
N ASP A 129 -16.21 17.70 -20.07
CA ASP A 129 -17.34 17.15 -19.37
C ASP A 129 -17.14 17.30 -17.86
N ILE A 130 -18.24 17.37 -17.12
CA ILE A 130 -18.26 17.54 -15.67
C ILE A 130 -19.22 16.51 -15.08
N LYS A 131 -18.70 15.68 -14.17
CA LYS A 131 -19.48 14.69 -13.43
C LYS A 131 -19.37 14.94 -11.94
N ASP A 132 -20.53 15.03 -11.28
CA ASP A 132 -20.64 15.24 -9.84
C ASP A 132 -21.02 13.94 -9.14
N VAL A 133 -20.34 13.62 -8.03
CA VAL A 133 -20.60 12.45 -7.21
C VAL A 133 -20.74 12.88 -5.75
N LEU A 134 -21.89 12.61 -5.17
CA LEU A 134 -22.10 12.80 -3.73
C LEU A 134 -21.41 11.66 -2.97
N VAL A 135 -20.72 12.00 -1.89
CA VAL A 135 -20.04 11.03 -1.03
C VAL A 135 -20.61 11.05 0.38
N SER A 136 -20.49 9.93 1.09
CA SER A 136 -20.91 9.83 2.49
C SER A 136 -20.10 10.78 3.39
N GLU A 137 -20.69 11.19 4.51
CA GLU A 137 -20.11 12.18 5.43
C GLU A 137 -18.76 11.73 6.03
N GLU A 138 -18.60 10.43 6.27
CA GLU A 138 -17.43 9.81 6.88
C GLU A 138 -16.45 9.21 5.85
N ALA A 139 -16.74 9.36 4.56
CA ALA A 139 -15.87 8.81 3.51
C ALA A 139 -14.55 9.60 3.41
N HIS A 140 -13.45 8.86 3.27
CA HIS A 140 -12.11 9.39 2.98
C HIS A 140 -11.59 8.96 1.60
N SER A 141 -12.30 8.04 0.95
CA SER A 141 -12.00 7.58 -0.40
C SER A 141 -13.27 7.17 -1.13
N TRP A 142 -13.19 7.11 -2.45
CA TRP A 142 -14.30 6.71 -3.31
C TRP A 142 -13.82 6.09 -4.62
N TYR A 143 -14.62 5.18 -5.16
CA TYR A 143 -14.47 4.68 -6.52
C TYR A 143 -15.46 5.41 -7.43
N VAL A 144 -14.94 6.17 -8.38
CA VAL A 144 -15.74 6.83 -9.41
C VAL A 144 -15.78 5.92 -10.63
N ASN A 145 -16.94 5.31 -10.85
CA ASN A 145 -17.21 4.46 -12.01
C ASN A 145 -17.67 5.29 -13.21
N ASP A 146 -17.75 4.64 -14.36
CA ASP A 146 -18.29 5.18 -15.61
C ASP A 146 -17.60 6.48 -16.04
N VAL A 147 -16.27 6.50 -16.00
CA VAL A 147 -15.47 7.51 -16.71
C VAL A 147 -15.10 7.00 -18.09
N ALA A 148 -14.96 7.90 -19.06
CA ALA A 148 -14.51 7.54 -20.40
C ALA A 148 -13.01 7.16 -20.40
N PRO A 149 -12.62 6.08 -21.09
CA PRO A 149 -11.22 5.62 -21.13
C PRO A 149 -10.35 6.46 -22.05
N GLY A 150 -9.04 6.44 -21.82
CA GLY A 150 -8.06 7.20 -22.62
C GLY A 150 -8.17 8.72 -22.44
N ARG A 151 -8.69 9.18 -21.29
CA ARG A 151 -8.95 10.58 -20.97
C ARG A 151 -8.12 11.06 -19.79
N THR A 152 -7.88 12.36 -19.74
CA THR A 152 -7.21 13.03 -18.62
C THR A 152 -8.26 13.65 -17.69
N TYR A 153 -8.22 13.31 -16.41
CA TYR A 153 -9.15 13.80 -15.41
C TYR A 153 -8.46 14.61 -14.32
N ILE A 154 -9.16 15.63 -13.83
CA ILE A 154 -8.87 16.32 -12.57
C ILE A 154 -10.09 16.17 -11.67
N VAL A 155 -9.87 16.00 -10.37
CA VAL A 155 -10.95 15.85 -9.39
C VAL A 155 -10.83 16.94 -8.33
N ASP A 156 -11.93 17.65 -8.10
CA ASP A 156 -12.08 18.53 -6.94
C ASP A 156 -12.88 17.81 -5.85
N PHE A 157 -12.40 17.90 -4.61
CA PHE A 157 -13.18 17.58 -3.43
C PHE A 157 -13.78 18.87 -2.86
N GLY A 158 -15.07 18.84 -2.55
CA GLY A 158 -15.78 20.00 -2.08
C GLY A 158 -17.07 19.69 -1.32
N LEU A 159 -17.82 20.74 -1.07
CA LEU A 159 -19.09 20.72 -0.36
C LEU A 159 -20.21 21.20 -1.27
N TYR A 160 -21.43 20.73 -0.99
CA TYR A 160 -22.64 21.24 -1.60
C TYR A 160 -23.38 22.15 -0.63
N GLU A 161 -23.60 23.38 -1.07
CA GLU A 161 -24.39 24.38 -0.35
C GLU A 161 -25.49 24.88 -1.30
N GLN A 162 -26.75 24.70 -0.92
CA GLN A 162 -27.91 25.15 -1.71
C GLN A 162 -27.87 24.67 -3.18
N GLY A 163 -27.37 23.45 -3.43
CA GLY A 163 -27.23 22.87 -4.76
C GLY A 163 -26.03 23.38 -5.57
N ARG A 164 -25.21 24.27 -5.01
CA ARG A 164 -23.95 24.73 -5.61
C ARG A 164 -22.77 23.96 -5.02
N PHE A 165 -21.88 23.51 -5.91
CA PHE A 165 -20.62 22.89 -5.51
C PHE A 165 -19.55 23.96 -5.19
N CYS A 166 -18.95 23.82 -4.01
CA CYS A 166 -17.90 24.67 -3.48
C CYS A 166 -16.61 23.84 -3.33
N PRO A 167 -15.65 23.94 -4.29
CA PRO A 167 -14.42 23.17 -4.24
C PRO A 167 -13.52 23.62 -3.09
N ILE A 168 -12.92 22.66 -2.39
CA ILE A 168 -11.99 22.91 -1.27
C ILE A 168 -10.57 22.50 -1.66
N LEU A 169 -10.41 21.35 -2.30
CA LEU A 169 -9.14 20.79 -2.72
C LEU A 169 -9.23 20.30 -4.16
N ARG A 170 -8.11 20.34 -4.88
CA ARG A 170 -7.97 19.89 -6.26
C ARG A 170 -6.85 18.87 -6.36
N SER A 171 -7.06 17.83 -7.14
CA SER A 171 -6.05 16.81 -7.43
C SER A 171 -5.09 17.22 -8.56
N ASP A 172 -3.97 16.53 -8.65
CA ASP A 172 -3.19 16.46 -9.89
C ASP A 172 -4.01 15.80 -11.01
N PRO A 173 -3.69 16.09 -12.29
CA PRO A 173 -4.28 15.38 -13.42
C PRO A 173 -3.85 13.91 -13.44
N VAL A 174 -4.78 13.03 -13.81
CA VAL A 174 -4.52 11.60 -14.03
C VAL A 174 -5.00 11.17 -15.41
N ILE A 175 -4.26 10.28 -16.05
CA ILE A 175 -4.62 9.73 -17.34
C ILE A 175 -5.18 8.32 -17.13
N THR A 176 -6.36 8.07 -17.67
CA THR A 176 -6.94 6.73 -17.73
C THR A 176 -6.37 5.97 -18.93
N PRO A 177 -6.07 4.66 -18.77
CA PRO A 177 -5.63 3.85 -19.90
C PRO A 177 -6.73 3.69 -20.94
N ARG A 178 -6.34 3.34 -22.18
CA ARG A 178 -7.30 3.03 -23.25
C ARG A 178 -8.03 1.72 -22.95
N ASN A 179 -9.29 1.61 -23.37
CA ASN A 179 -10.07 0.37 -23.27
C ASN A 179 -10.09 -0.39 -24.61
N THR A 180 -8.94 -0.45 -25.27
CA THR A 180 -8.76 -1.13 -26.56
C THR A 180 -7.56 -2.05 -26.44
N LYS A 181 -7.57 -3.16 -27.19
CA LYS A 181 -6.40 -4.04 -27.26
C LYS A 181 -5.22 -3.24 -27.82
N ALA A 182 -4.05 -3.40 -27.21
CA ALA A 182 -2.83 -2.86 -27.80
C ALA A 182 -2.59 -3.52 -29.16
N VAL A 183 -2.26 -2.70 -30.15
CA VAL A 183 -1.74 -3.18 -31.43
C VAL A 183 -0.31 -3.65 -31.20
N TRP A 184 0.11 -4.71 -31.90
CA TRP A 184 1.48 -5.19 -31.83
C TRP A 184 2.47 -4.06 -32.11
N GLY A 185 3.38 -3.79 -31.17
CA GLY A 185 4.39 -2.74 -31.27
C GLY A 185 4.00 -1.38 -30.67
N GLU A 186 2.76 -1.16 -30.26
CA GLU A 186 2.39 0.04 -29.50
C GLU A 186 2.62 -0.17 -27.98
N PRO A 187 3.33 0.76 -27.30
CA PRO A 187 3.52 0.67 -25.86
C PRO A 187 2.19 0.87 -25.11
N LEU A 188 1.89 -0.01 -24.15
CA LEU A 188 0.70 0.08 -23.28
C LEU A 188 0.69 1.34 -22.40
N VAL A 189 1.88 1.80 -22.05
CA VAL A 189 2.15 3.03 -21.31
C VAL A 189 3.25 3.73 -22.08
N ASP A 190 3.02 4.97 -22.47
CA ASP A 190 4.06 5.76 -23.12
C ASP A 190 5.28 5.82 -22.19
N PRO A 191 6.48 5.39 -22.66
CA PRO A 191 7.67 5.45 -21.84
C PRO A 191 7.91 6.89 -21.41
N VAL A 192 8.26 7.08 -20.13
CA VAL A 192 8.60 8.40 -19.60
C VAL A 192 9.71 8.98 -20.47
N LYS A 193 9.41 10.05 -21.20
CA LYS A 193 10.38 10.74 -22.03
C LYS A 193 11.44 11.33 -21.11
N ASN A 194 12.61 10.70 -21.04
CA ASN A 194 13.75 11.25 -20.33
C ASN A 194 14.16 12.54 -21.04
N SER A 195 13.80 13.70 -20.48
CA SER A 195 14.21 15.00 -21.01
C SER A 195 15.73 15.21 -20.97
N ALA A 196 16.45 14.36 -20.22
CA ALA A 196 17.90 14.33 -20.15
C ALA A 196 18.57 13.65 -21.36
N THR A 197 17.84 12.83 -22.14
CA THR A 197 18.39 12.17 -23.32
C THR A 197 18.01 12.94 -24.58
N PRO A 198 18.99 13.43 -25.37
CA PRO A 198 18.71 14.16 -26.60
C PRO A 198 18.08 13.23 -27.66
N SER A 199 17.20 13.82 -28.49
CA SER A 199 16.33 13.12 -29.46
C SER A 199 17.02 12.23 -30.49
N TRP A 200 18.33 12.38 -30.72
CA TRP A 200 19.08 11.57 -31.67
C TRP A 200 19.56 10.22 -31.09
N TYR A 201 19.45 10.02 -29.77
CA TYR A 201 20.04 8.87 -29.09
C TYR A 201 19.33 7.54 -29.40
N GLU A 202 18.02 7.55 -29.60
CA GLU A 202 17.26 6.32 -29.92
C GLU A 202 17.42 5.85 -31.37
N ASN A 203 17.90 6.72 -32.27
CA ASN A 203 18.05 6.38 -33.69
C ASN A 203 19.45 5.92 -34.07
N PHE A 204 20.42 5.87 -33.15
CA PHE A 204 21.78 5.47 -33.46
C PHE A 204 21.91 3.94 -33.63
N SER A 205 21.41 3.42 -34.74
CA SER A 205 21.80 2.09 -35.20
C SER A 205 23.24 2.14 -35.71
N SER A 206 24.13 1.35 -35.11
CA SER A 206 25.54 1.21 -35.51
C SER A 206 25.72 0.76 -36.97
N TYR A 207 24.64 0.26 -37.58
CA TYR A 207 24.62 -0.28 -38.93
C TYR A 207 23.98 0.66 -39.96
N SER A 208 23.55 1.86 -39.56
CA SER A 208 22.98 2.85 -40.49
C SER A 208 24.05 3.86 -40.95
N LEU A 209 24.30 3.92 -42.26
CA LEU A 209 25.21 4.90 -42.86
C LEU A 209 24.51 6.26 -42.97
N TYR A 210 24.95 7.22 -42.18
CA TYR A 210 24.45 8.60 -42.24
C TYR A 210 25.23 9.39 -43.31
N SER A 211 24.53 9.84 -44.36
CA SER A 211 25.10 10.78 -45.32
C SER A 211 25.31 12.13 -44.65
N LYS A 212 26.52 12.67 -44.73
CA LYS A 212 26.81 14.03 -44.24
C LYS A 212 25.97 15.03 -45.02
N SER A 213 25.10 15.76 -44.33
CA SER A 213 24.45 16.95 -44.89
C SER A 213 25.52 17.99 -45.15
N THR A 214 25.82 18.27 -46.41
CA THR A 214 26.59 19.45 -46.82
C THR A 214 25.76 20.69 -46.50
N LYS A 215 26.38 21.65 -45.83
CA LYS A 215 25.77 22.97 -45.53
C LYS A 215 25.68 23.82 -46.79
#